data_AF-A0A925D7L2-F1
#
_entry.id   AF-A0A925D7L2-F1
#
_cell.length_a   1.000
_cell.length_b   1.000
_cell.length_c   1.000
_cell.angle_alpha   90.00
_cell.angle_beta   90.00
_cell.angle_gamma   90.00
#
_symmetry.space_group_name_H-M   'P 1'
#
loop_
_entity.id
_entity.type
_entity.pdbx_description
1 polymer ?
#
loop_
_entity_poly.entity_id
_entity_poly.type
_entity_poly.pdbx_seq_one_letter_code
_entity_poly.pdbx_strand_id
1 'polypeptide(L)'
;MAALKTPGSELTAQVGGKSAKPEELKDAFGDFVGNTFYGQLIASMRKTVDKPAYFHGGRGEEVFQGQLDQMLAEKLSDATQEQFAGPMFELFMLKRG
;
A
#
# COMPACT_ATOMS: atom_id res chain seq x y z
N MET A 1 40.86 2.23 12.55
CA MET A 1 39.69 1.31 12.48
C MET A 1 38.46 2.14 12.19
N ALA A 2 38.03 2.17 10.93
CA ALA A 2 36.83 2.91 10.50
C ALA A 2 35.60 2.02 10.74
N ALA A 3 34.67 2.50 11.57
CA ALA A 3 33.41 1.80 11.82
C ALA A 3 32.52 1.90 10.58
N LEU A 4 32.13 0.75 10.03
CA LEU A 4 31.15 0.64 8.96
C LEU A 4 29.83 1.27 9.40
N LYS A 5 29.44 2.37 8.77
CA LYS A 5 28.11 2.95 8.90
C LYS A 5 27.13 2.06 8.14
N THR A 6 26.39 1.24 8.88
CA THR A 6 25.35 0.37 8.35
C THR A 6 24.19 1.23 7.82
N PRO A 7 23.77 1.09 6.55
CA PRO A 7 22.75 1.96 5.92
C PRO A 7 21.31 1.70 6.40
N GLY A 8 21.11 0.96 7.49
CA GLY A 8 19.79 0.64 8.04
C GLY A 8 19.29 1.60 9.13
N SER A 9 20.13 2.50 9.63
CA SER A 9 19.78 3.38 10.78
C SER A 9 19.25 4.76 10.40
N GLU A 10 19.23 5.10 9.10
CA GLU A 10 18.81 6.43 8.64
C GLU A 10 17.32 6.53 8.31
N LEU A 11 16.59 5.40 8.27
CA LEU A 11 15.14 5.39 8.02
C LEU A 11 14.32 5.85 9.23
N THR A 12 14.89 5.84 10.44
CA THR A 12 14.21 6.25 11.67
C THR A 12 14.45 7.71 12.04
N ALA A 13 15.29 8.44 11.29
CA ALA A 13 15.76 9.78 11.67
C ALA A 13 14.95 10.95 11.08
N GLN A 14 13.91 10.70 10.27
CA GLN A 14 13.06 11.76 9.69
C GLN A 14 11.58 11.73 10.10
N VAL A 15 11.21 10.96 11.13
CA VAL A 15 9.88 11.12 11.77
C VAL A 15 9.98 12.23 12.83
N GLY A 16 10.31 13.43 12.37
CA GLY A 16 10.48 14.61 13.22
C GLY A 16 9.75 15.80 12.61
N GLY A 17 8.51 16.01 13.02
CA GLY A 17 7.77 17.24 12.72
C GLY A 17 6.25 17.03 12.77
N LYS A 18 5.65 17.42 13.90
CA LYS A 18 4.21 17.32 14.25
C LYS A 18 3.79 15.91 14.68
N SER A 19 3.46 15.75 15.96
CA SER A 19 2.71 14.60 16.44
C SER A 19 1.38 14.59 15.69
N ALA A 20 1.28 13.77 14.64
CA ALA A 20 0.04 13.55 13.92
C ALA A 20 -1.02 13.12 14.94
N LYS A 21 -2.25 13.60 14.76
CA LYS A 21 -3.34 13.16 15.63
C LYS A 21 -3.48 11.64 15.49
N PRO A 22 -3.88 10.92 16.55
CA PRO A 22 -4.07 9.47 16.49
C PRO A 22 -4.93 9.01 15.29
N GLU A 23 -5.95 9.80 14.94
CA GLU A 23 -6.80 9.55 13.76
C GLU A 23 -6.04 9.71 12.44
N GLU A 24 -5.27 10.77 12.26
CA GLU A 24 -4.47 10.99 11.03
C GLU A 24 -3.45 9.86 10.83
N LEU A 25 -2.88 9.33 11.92
CA LEU A 25 -1.97 8.20 11.87
C LEU A 25 -2.69 6.90 11.50
N LYS A 26 -3.91 6.69 12.03
CA LYS A 26 -4.75 5.53 11.72
C LYS A 26 -5.17 5.53 10.26
N ASP A 27 -5.59 6.68 9.74
CA ASP A 27 -5.99 6.84 8.34
C ASP A 27 -4.80 6.60 7.40
N ALA A 28 -3.65 7.23 7.65
CA ALA A 28 -2.46 7.00 6.84
C ALA A 28 -1.96 5.55 6.88
N PHE A 29 -2.12 4.88 8.02
CA PHE A 29 -1.84 3.45 8.12
C PHE A 29 -2.85 2.62 7.30
N GLY A 30 -4.13 2.97 7.38
CA GLY A 30 -5.21 2.36 6.60
C GLY A 30 -4.95 2.43 5.11
N ASP A 31 -4.71 3.65 4.61
CA ASP A 31 -4.36 3.92 3.22
C ASP A 31 -3.17 3.10 2.77
N PHE A 32 -2.12 3.05 3.58
CA PHE A 32 -0.90 2.33 3.23
C PHE A 32 -1.13 0.82 3.11
N VAL A 33 -1.74 0.21 4.14
CA VAL A 33 -1.95 -1.25 4.19
C VAL A 33 -2.96 -1.67 3.12
N GLY A 34 -4.07 -0.96 3.01
CA GLY A 34 -5.12 -1.31 2.05
C GLY A 34 -4.66 -1.16 0.61
N ASN A 35 -4.05 -0.03 0.23
CA ASN A 35 -3.54 0.15 -1.14
C ASN A 35 -2.45 -0.86 -1.49
N THR A 36 -1.55 -1.17 -0.55
CA THR A 36 -0.50 -2.18 -0.79
C THR A 36 -1.10 -3.57 -0.96
N PHE A 37 -2.03 -3.97 -0.08
CA PHE A 37 -2.67 -5.27 -0.14
C PHE A 37 -3.50 -5.45 -1.43
N TYR A 38 -4.40 -4.51 -1.71
CA TYR A 38 -5.27 -4.59 -2.88
C TYR A 38 -4.51 -4.41 -4.19
N GLY A 39 -3.46 -3.58 -4.22
CA GLY A 39 -2.58 -3.47 -5.39
C GLY A 39 -1.91 -4.81 -5.73
N GLN A 40 -1.39 -5.54 -4.74
CA GLN A 40 -0.81 -6.86 -4.96
C GLN A 40 -1.87 -7.91 -5.33
N LEU A 41 -3.06 -7.84 -4.73
CA LEU A 41 -4.17 -8.74 -5.05
C LEU A 41 -4.61 -8.58 -6.51
N ILE A 42 -4.89 -7.36 -6.95
CA ILE A 42 -5.33 -7.06 -8.32
C ILE A 42 -4.24 -7.45 -9.32
N ALA A 43 -2.97 -7.10 -9.02
CA ALA A 43 -1.85 -7.51 -9.87
C ALA A 43 -1.73 -9.05 -9.99
N SER A 44 -2.03 -9.79 -8.91
CA SER A 44 -2.04 -11.25 -8.94
C SER A 44 -3.21 -11.80 -9.75
N MET A 45 -4.40 -11.20 -9.64
CA MET A 45 -5.58 -11.56 -10.45
C MET A 45 -5.35 -11.29 -11.94
N ARG A 46 -4.64 -10.22 -12.32
CA ARG A 46 -4.29 -9.94 -13.71
C ARG A 46 -3.36 -10.99 -14.30
N LYS A 47 -2.44 -11.53 -13.49
CA LYS A 47 -1.49 -12.57 -13.92
C LYS A 47 -2.13 -13.93 -14.16
N THR A 48 -3.35 -14.19 -13.65
CA THR A 48 -4.05 -15.46 -13.90
C THR A 48 -4.76 -15.50 -15.25
N VAL A 49 -4.89 -14.36 -15.92
CA VAL A 49 -5.50 -14.25 -17.25
C VAL A 49 -4.41 -13.98 -18.28
N ASP A 50 -4.14 -14.95 -19.16
CA ASP A 50 -3.17 -14.80 -20.24
C ASP A 50 -3.60 -13.73 -21.25
N LYS A 51 -2.62 -13.02 -21.83
CA LYS A 51 -2.90 -12.07 -22.92
C LYS A 51 -3.47 -12.84 -24.12
N PRO A 52 -4.65 -12.48 -24.64
CA PRO A 52 -5.21 -13.16 -25.80
C PRO A 52 -4.33 -12.92 -27.03
N ALA A 53 -4.23 -13.93 -27.90
CA ALA A 53 -3.40 -13.88 -29.11
C ALA A 53 -3.88 -12.83 -30.14
N TYR A 54 -5.10 -12.32 -29.99
CA TYR A 54 -5.74 -11.32 -30.84
C TYR A 54 -6.57 -10.36 -29.98
N PHE A 55 -6.80 -9.13 -30.45
CA PHE A 55 -7.63 -8.09 -29.79
C PHE A 55 -7.13 -7.53 -28.45
N HIS A 56 -5.81 -7.51 -28.21
CA HIS A 56 -5.20 -6.71 -27.14
C HIS A 56 -5.00 -5.25 -27.58
N GLY A 57 -5.34 -4.30 -26.71
CA GLY A 57 -5.26 -2.85 -26.93
C GLY A 57 -3.85 -2.26 -26.81
N GLY A 58 -2.81 -3.10 -26.78
CA GLY A 58 -1.40 -2.70 -26.81
C GLY A 58 -1.00 -1.80 -25.64
N ARG A 59 -0.09 -0.84 -25.91
CA ARG A 59 0.44 0.07 -24.88
C ARG A 59 -0.62 0.98 -24.27
N GLY A 60 -1.65 1.34 -25.03
CA GLY A 60 -2.74 2.17 -24.52
C GLY A 60 -3.49 1.43 -23.40
N GLU A 61 -3.91 0.20 -23.67
CA GLU A 61 -4.56 -0.66 -22.67
C GLU A 61 -3.69 -0.84 -21.43
N GLU A 62 -2.38 -1.08 -21.57
CA GLU A 62 -1.48 -1.28 -20.42
C GLU A 62 -1.46 -0.07 -19.47
N VAL A 63 -1.47 1.15 -20.00
CA VAL A 63 -1.49 2.37 -19.18
C VAL A 63 -2.85 2.54 -18.49
N PHE A 64 -3.95 2.36 -19.23
CA PHE A 64 -5.30 2.49 -18.66
C PHE A 64 -5.60 1.40 -17.63
N GLN A 65 -5.10 0.17 -17.85
CA GLN A 65 -5.19 -0.90 -16.87
C GLN A 65 -4.47 -0.51 -15.57
N GLY A 66 -3.25 0.03 -15.65
CA GLY A 66 -2.53 0.49 -14.46
C GLY A 66 -3.30 1.57 -13.67
N GLN A 67 -3.89 2.54 -14.36
CA GLN A 67 -4.69 3.59 -13.73
C GLN A 67 -5.99 3.05 -13.10
N LEU A 68 -6.66 2.12 -13.80
CA LEU A 68 -7.87 1.47 -13.30
C LEU A 68 -7.56 0.62 -12.06
N ASP A 69 -6.47 -0.14 -12.10
CA ASP A 69 -6.04 -0.99 -11.00
C ASP A 69 -5.70 -0.15 -9.75
N GLN A 70 -5.10 1.03 -9.93
CA GLN A 70 -4.88 1.98 -8.85
C GLN A 70 -6.20 2.49 -8.26
N MET A 71 -7.12 3.00 -9.08
CA MET A 71 -8.43 3.46 -8.58
C MET A 71 -9.21 2.36 -7.88
N LEU A 72 -9.14 1.13 -8.38
CA LEU A 72 -9.82 -0.01 -7.78
C LEU A 72 -9.21 -0.36 -6.43
N ALA A 73 -7.88 -0.35 -6.31
CA ALA A 73 -7.18 -0.58 -5.05
C ALA A 73 -7.58 0.47 -3.99
N GLU A 74 -7.59 1.75 -4.37
CA GLU A 74 -8.02 2.86 -3.50
C GLU A 74 -9.47 2.67 -3.04
N LYS A 75 -10.40 2.42 -3.97
CA LYS A 75 -11.82 2.24 -3.62
C LYS A 75 -12.08 1.01 -2.75
N LEU A 76 -11.35 -0.08 -2.96
CA LEU A 76 -11.46 -1.29 -2.14
C LEU A 76 -10.84 -1.08 -0.75
N SER A 77 -9.72 -0.36 -0.68
CA SER A 77 -9.08 0.04 0.56
C SER A 77 -10.05 0.86 1.42
N ASP A 78 -10.60 1.94 0.87
CA ASP A 78 -11.56 2.82 1.55
C ASP A 78 -12.78 2.04 2.05
N ALA A 79 -13.37 1.20 1.19
CA ALA A 79 -14.58 0.46 1.50
C ALA A 79 -14.39 -0.60 2.60
N THR A 80 -13.16 -1.06 2.84
CA THR A 80 -12.85 -2.15 3.78
C THR A 80 -11.95 -1.71 4.93
N GLN A 81 -11.61 -0.42 5.02
CA GLN A 81 -10.68 0.14 6.00
C GLN A 81 -11.03 -0.25 7.44
N GLU A 82 -12.30 -0.11 7.83
CA GLU A 82 -12.74 -0.43 9.19
C GLU A 82 -12.64 -1.93 9.51
N GLN A 83 -12.84 -2.81 8.52
CA GLN A 83 -12.87 -4.25 8.72
C GLN A 83 -11.47 -4.87 8.70
N PHE A 84 -10.56 -4.33 7.88
CA PHE A 84 -9.22 -4.87 7.69
C PHE A 84 -8.15 -4.06 8.41
N ALA A 85 -8.04 -2.77 8.11
CA ALA A 85 -6.93 -1.97 8.59
C ALA A 85 -7.10 -1.51 10.05
N GLY A 86 -8.33 -1.27 10.49
CA GLY A 86 -8.64 -0.90 11.88
C GLY A 86 -8.08 -1.87 12.91
N PRO A 87 -8.42 -3.17 12.87
CA PRO A 87 -7.88 -4.17 13.79
C PRO A 87 -6.36 -4.32 13.70
N MET A 88 -5.77 -4.19 12.49
CA MET A 88 -4.31 -4.25 12.32
C MET A 88 -3.61 -3.06 12.97
N PHE A 89 -4.20 -1.87 12.88
CA PHE A 89 -3.68 -0.67 13.53
C PHE A 89 -3.70 -0.80 15.05
N GLU A 90 -4.79 -1.33 15.62
CA GLU A 90 -4.91 -1.58 17.06
C GLU A 90 -3.84 -2.56 17.55
N LEU A 91 -3.63 -3.68 16.83
CA LEU A 91 -2.56 -4.64 17.14
C LEU A 91 -1.17 -4.00 17.02
N PHE A 92 -0.96 -3.16 16.01
CA PHE A 92 0.30 -2.45 15.80
C PHE A 92 0.61 -1.47 16.94
N MET A 93 -0.40 -0.74 17.42
CA MET A 93 -0.27 0.16 18.58
C MET A 93 -0.07 -0.61 19.89
N LEU A 94 -0.80 -1.72 20.10
CA LEU A 94 -0.68 -2.55 21.30
C LEU A 94 0.73 -3.13 21.46
N LYS A 95 1.39 -3.51 20.36
CA LYS A 95 2.78 -4.00 20.39
C LYS A 95 3.80 -2.92 20.76
N ARG A 96 3.43 -1.65 20.67
CA ARG A 96 4.33 -0.49 20.85
C ARG A 96 4.22 0.15 22.24
N GLY A 97 3.15 -0.16 23.00
CA GLY A 97 3.00 0.18 24.42
C GLY A 97 3.61 -0.88 25.32
#